data_AF-A0A519CS07-F1
#
_entry.id   AF-A0A519CS07-F1
#
_cell.length_a   1.000
_cell.length_b   1.000
_cell.length_c   1.000
_cell.angle_alpha   90.00
_cell.angle_beta   90.00
_cell.angle_gamma   90.00
#
_symmetry.space_group_name_H-M   'P 1'
#
loop_
_entity.id
_entity.type
_entity.pdbx_description
1 polymer ?
#
loop_
_entity_poly.entity_id
_entity_poly.type
_entity_poly.pdbx_seq_one_letter_code
_entity_poly.pdbx_strand_id
1 'polypeptide(L)'
;MVSKSIKKKSVKPIKKQPNPSVILKKVASVSDSNKALQKEIKVMSKIFGENQKVLVSMKGMIDTLTSTLEHIQKQSKQINSIEEDTQKLYAGLNQVRTQSNLIDKINNQTEKLENELKQIAEIQKTSKPLEISQKVEESMNSITNNSQMIIKIAQRIDEVRDDLKEVAGKANSFLEISSEMNNLKQSIEQISGKTESLNAGTQVVESLKQEFEKIIEGVAATSNINAELETIKITIDTISAKASKIDSLGEVIGGLKQQFETVSATTNSNETISLESIKELGDKIDKIETEIGSLSQKADSTVFVGENLKLVQEDFSNFKSNVYGKTDDIEQKIVSVSDTLKRQDESTAEFHKKSEKLFQEIQSVRNVTNKASSNSSKEMMALLKLSEYQSNIRMNTESKYGETKDLEKMATMTSEIVNLFDKISIESGEKIPLPHEVRQWAVSKILDCADKWEIRFSDVYSILINAIGRDMLKESVRIQQIRDIYGIRAVDEIRNDLNIS
;
A
#
# COMPACT_ATOMS: atom_id res chain seq x y z
N MET A 1 76.96 -19.54 -95.81
CA MET A 1 76.72 -19.70 -94.35
C MET A 1 77.59 -18.65 -93.66
N VAL A 2 77.16 -17.71 -92.82
CA VAL A 2 75.92 -17.47 -92.04
C VAL A 2 75.72 -15.95 -91.97
N SER A 3 74.47 -15.47 -92.08
CA SER A 3 74.05 -14.07 -92.01
C SER A 3 73.34 -13.77 -90.67
N LYS A 4 73.68 -12.62 -90.07
CA LYS A 4 73.06 -12.03 -88.86
C LYS A 4 71.57 -11.71 -89.07
N SER A 5 70.74 -11.88 -88.04
CA SER A 5 69.39 -11.33 -88.00
C SER A 5 69.14 -10.45 -86.76
N ILE A 6 68.45 -9.34 -87.03
CA ILE A 6 68.14 -8.21 -86.16
C ILE A 6 66.74 -8.44 -85.53
N LYS A 7 66.59 -8.23 -84.22
CA LYS A 7 65.28 -8.23 -83.53
C LYS A 7 64.58 -6.87 -83.69
N LYS A 8 63.41 -6.85 -84.33
CA LYS A 8 62.47 -5.70 -84.39
C LYS A 8 61.53 -5.69 -83.16
N LYS A 9 61.38 -4.51 -82.54
CA LYS A 9 60.42 -4.20 -81.46
C LYS A 9 58.99 -4.06 -82.02
N SER A 10 58.03 -4.55 -81.25
CA SER A 10 56.58 -4.57 -81.53
C SER A 10 55.91 -3.19 -81.32
N VAL A 11 55.10 -2.79 -82.30
CA VAL A 11 54.26 -1.58 -82.31
C VAL A 11 52.95 -1.85 -81.55
N LYS A 12 52.53 -0.92 -80.67
CA LYS A 12 51.23 -0.93 -79.98
C LYS A 12 50.15 -0.25 -80.85
N PRO A 13 48.90 -0.75 -80.89
CA PRO A 13 47.85 -0.20 -81.76
C PRO A 13 47.10 0.97 -81.11
N ILE A 14 46.63 1.86 -81.99
CA ILE A 14 45.87 3.10 -81.76
C ILE A 14 44.45 2.80 -81.26
N LYS A 15 43.99 3.51 -80.21
CA LYS A 15 42.64 3.38 -79.62
C LYS A 15 41.58 3.98 -80.56
N LYS A 16 40.72 3.13 -81.14
CA LYS A 16 39.46 3.51 -81.80
C LYS A 16 38.40 3.97 -80.78
N GLN A 17 37.46 4.80 -81.25
CA GLN A 17 36.26 5.26 -80.53
C GLN A 17 35.53 4.13 -79.76
N PRO A 18 34.89 4.45 -78.62
CA PRO A 18 34.29 3.45 -77.75
C PRO A 18 33.13 2.72 -78.45
N ASN A 19 33.23 1.40 -78.53
CA ASN A 19 32.22 0.51 -79.08
C ASN A 19 30.87 0.69 -78.32
N PRO A 20 29.73 0.91 -79.00
CA PRO A 20 28.39 1.07 -78.40
C PRO A 20 28.04 0.04 -77.33
N SER A 21 28.52 -1.20 -77.46
CA SER A 21 28.30 -2.27 -76.47
C SER A 21 28.90 -2.00 -75.09
N VAL A 22 29.98 -1.21 -75.00
CA VAL A 22 30.62 -0.85 -73.71
C VAL A 22 29.82 0.23 -72.99
N ILE A 23 29.24 1.17 -73.76
CA ILE A 23 28.34 2.21 -73.23
C ILE A 23 27.06 1.57 -72.72
N LEU A 24 26.47 0.65 -73.48
CA LEU A 24 25.27 -0.11 -73.08
C LEU A 24 25.49 -0.90 -71.78
N LYS A 25 26.67 -1.50 -71.59
CA LYS A 25 27.03 -2.22 -70.35
C LYS A 25 27.16 -1.28 -69.15
N LYS A 26 27.75 -0.08 -69.33
CA LYS A 26 27.82 0.94 -68.27
C LYS A 26 26.43 1.47 -67.92
N VAL A 27 25.60 1.77 -68.91
CA VAL A 27 24.22 2.24 -68.71
C VAL A 27 23.39 1.17 -67.98
N ALA A 28 23.56 -0.11 -68.33
CA ALA A 28 22.92 -1.20 -67.60
C ALA A 28 23.40 -1.27 -66.13
N SER A 29 24.71 -1.16 -65.87
CA SER A 29 25.22 -1.16 -64.49
C SER A 29 24.72 0.03 -63.66
N VAL A 30 24.60 1.21 -64.26
CA VAL A 30 24.06 2.41 -63.60
C VAL A 30 22.56 2.23 -63.35
N SER A 31 21.82 1.59 -64.26
CA SER A 31 20.41 1.26 -64.07
C SER A 31 20.20 0.27 -62.93
N ASP A 32 21.06 -0.75 -62.82
CA ASP A 32 21.01 -1.73 -61.73
C ASP A 32 21.39 -1.11 -60.39
N SER A 33 22.42 -0.25 -60.33
CA SER A 33 22.74 0.54 -59.13
C SER A 33 21.60 1.48 -58.73
N ASN A 34 20.94 2.14 -59.67
CA ASN A 34 19.79 3.01 -59.38
C ASN A 34 18.58 2.21 -58.85
N LYS A 35 18.36 0.99 -59.36
CA LYS A 35 17.34 0.07 -58.81
C LYS A 35 17.70 -0.40 -57.40
N ALA A 36 18.98 -0.67 -57.12
CA ALA A 36 19.44 -1.04 -55.79
C ALA A 36 19.23 0.12 -54.79
N LEU A 37 19.62 1.33 -55.19
CA LEU A 37 19.44 2.54 -54.39
C LEU A 37 17.95 2.84 -54.12
N GLN A 38 17.07 2.66 -55.11
CA GLN A 38 15.62 2.78 -54.90
C GLN A 38 15.08 1.75 -53.91
N LYS A 39 15.60 0.52 -53.92
CA LYS A 39 15.22 -0.51 -52.93
C LYS A 39 15.68 -0.10 -51.53
N GLU A 40 16.90 0.39 -51.37
CA GLU A 40 17.40 0.89 -50.09
C GLU A 40 16.61 2.09 -49.57
N ILE A 41 16.31 3.07 -50.42
CA ILE A 41 15.47 4.23 -50.05
C ILE A 41 14.09 3.77 -49.57
N LYS A 42 13.51 2.75 -50.21
CA LYS A 42 12.23 2.17 -49.80
C LYS A 42 12.31 1.46 -48.45
N VAL A 43 13.41 0.75 -48.18
CA VAL A 43 13.69 0.13 -46.88
C VAL A 43 13.88 1.22 -45.81
N MET A 44 14.67 2.26 -46.08
CA MET A 44 14.85 3.40 -45.17
C MET A 44 13.53 4.10 -44.85
N SER A 45 12.66 4.33 -45.84
CA SER A 45 11.36 4.95 -45.63
C SER A 45 10.46 4.08 -44.73
N LYS A 46 10.55 2.75 -44.86
CA LYS A 46 9.86 1.80 -43.97
C LYS A 46 10.40 1.88 -42.53
N ILE A 47 11.73 1.89 -42.36
CA ILE A 47 12.38 2.05 -41.05
C ILE A 47 11.97 3.38 -40.40
N PHE A 48 11.89 4.47 -41.17
CA PHE A 48 11.46 5.77 -40.65
C PHE A 48 10.02 5.73 -40.13
N GLY A 49 9.11 5.06 -40.86
CA GLY A 49 7.73 4.85 -40.43
C GLY A 49 7.61 3.97 -39.17
N GLU A 50 8.45 2.94 -39.04
CA GLU A 50 8.52 2.10 -37.83
C GLU A 50 9.06 2.89 -36.63
N ASN A 51 10.14 3.66 -36.80
CA ASN A 51 10.67 4.54 -35.76
C ASN A 51 9.64 5.58 -35.29
N GLN A 52 8.82 6.10 -36.21
CA GLN A 52 7.76 7.04 -35.86
C GLN A 52 6.67 6.38 -34.99
N LYS A 53 6.34 5.11 -35.24
CA LYS A 53 5.43 4.34 -34.38
C LYS A 53 6.02 4.10 -32.99
N VAL A 54 7.31 3.77 -32.91
CA VAL A 54 8.01 3.60 -31.63
C VAL A 54 7.98 4.91 -30.83
N LEU A 55 8.25 6.05 -31.46
CA LEU A 55 8.19 7.36 -30.80
C LEU A 55 6.78 7.70 -30.29
N VAL A 56 5.73 7.38 -31.06
CA VAL A 56 4.34 7.56 -30.60
C VAL A 56 4.03 6.65 -29.41
N SER A 57 4.52 5.42 -29.41
CA SER A 57 4.37 4.50 -28.27
C SER A 57 5.13 4.98 -27.03
N MET A 58 6.35 5.50 -27.19
CA MET A 58 7.13 6.10 -26.09
C MET A 58 6.42 7.31 -25.51
N LYS A 59 5.82 8.16 -26.35
CA LYS A 59 4.99 9.28 -25.89
C LYS A 59 3.82 8.78 -25.03
N GLY A 60 3.10 7.74 -25.48
CA GLY A 60 2.01 7.14 -24.70
C GLY A 60 2.47 6.58 -23.34
N MET A 61 3.66 5.97 -23.29
CA MET A 61 4.26 5.52 -22.02
C MET A 61 4.63 6.71 -21.11
N ILE A 62 5.20 7.79 -21.65
CA ILE A 62 5.52 8.99 -20.88
C ILE A 62 4.26 9.65 -20.33
N ASP A 63 3.19 9.74 -21.12
CA ASP A 63 1.91 10.29 -20.67
C ASP A 63 1.31 9.43 -19.54
N THR A 64 1.42 8.10 -19.65
CA THR A 64 0.98 7.16 -18.60
C THR A 64 1.81 7.29 -17.32
N LEU A 65 3.14 7.40 -17.46
CA LEU A 65 4.04 7.64 -16.33
C LEU A 65 3.75 8.97 -15.65
N THR A 66 3.48 10.03 -16.43
CA THR A 66 3.13 11.35 -15.91
C THR A 66 1.83 11.31 -15.10
N SER A 67 0.80 10.62 -15.62
CA SER A 67 -0.46 10.41 -14.89
C SER A 67 -0.27 9.61 -13.61
N THR A 68 0.57 8.57 -13.65
CA THR A 68 0.89 7.75 -12.46
C THR A 68 1.61 8.58 -11.41
N LEU A 69 2.54 9.45 -11.82
CA LEU A 69 3.30 10.32 -10.94
C LEU A 69 2.41 11.39 -10.27
N GLU A 70 1.44 11.96 -10.99
CA GLU A 70 0.40 12.81 -10.39
C GLU A 70 -0.43 12.06 -9.34
N HIS A 71 -0.78 10.80 -9.62
CA HIS A 71 -1.57 9.99 -8.69
C HIS A 71 -0.79 9.68 -7.40
N ILE A 72 0.51 9.36 -7.52
CA ILE A 72 1.41 9.16 -6.39
C ILE A 72 1.55 10.45 -5.56
N GLN A 73 1.69 11.61 -6.20
CA GLN A 73 1.74 12.90 -5.50
C GLN A 73 0.45 13.19 -4.73
N LYS A 74 -0.72 12.90 -5.30
CA LYS A 74 -2.01 13.07 -4.61
C LYS A 74 -2.13 12.12 -3.41
N GLN A 75 -1.74 10.85 -3.57
CA GLN A 75 -1.73 9.90 -2.47
C GLN A 75 -0.76 10.29 -1.36
N SER A 76 0.43 10.79 -1.68
CA SER A 76 1.38 11.29 -0.69
C SER A 76 0.79 12.43 0.15
N LYS A 77 0.02 13.35 -0.45
CA LYS A 77 -0.69 14.39 0.31
C LYS A 77 -1.75 13.82 1.25
N GLN A 78 -2.50 12.81 0.82
CA GLN A 78 -3.48 12.13 1.68
C GLN A 78 -2.81 11.40 2.85
N ILE A 79 -1.67 10.76 2.61
CA ILE A 79 -0.88 10.10 3.66
C ILE A 79 -0.44 11.12 4.72
N ASN A 80 0.03 12.30 4.31
CA ASN A 80 0.41 13.35 5.26
C ASN A 80 -0.78 13.81 6.12
N SER A 81 -1.99 13.93 5.55
CA SER A 81 -3.19 14.26 6.34
C SER A 81 -3.56 13.15 7.33
N ILE A 82 -3.45 11.88 6.91
CA ILE A 82 -3.70 10.73 7.79
C ILE A 82 -2.68 10.67 8.93
N GLU A 83 -1.41 10.97 8.65
CA GLU A 83 -0.38 11.05 9.69
C GLU A 83 -0.68 12.14 10.71
N GLU A 84 -1.12 13.32 10.25
CA GLU A 84 -1.52 14.43 11.11
C GLU A 84 -2.72 14.07 12.00
N ASP A 85 -3.74 13.41 11.44
CA ASP A 85 -4.90 12.94 12.20
C ASP A 85 -4.54 11.85 13.20
N THR A 86 -3.58 10.97 12.85
CA THR A 86 -3.07 9.94 13.76
C THR A 86 -2.35 10.56 14.96
N GLN A 87 -1.59 11.64 14.75
CA GLN A 87 -0.96 12.40 15.83
C GLN A 87 -1.99 13.08 16.73
N LYS A 88 -3.05 13.67 16.16
CA LYS A 88 -4.18 14.25 16.93
C LYS A 88 -4.90 13.20 17.76
N LEU A 89 -5.14 12.01 17.20
CA LEU A 89 -5.72 10.87 17.91
C LEU A 89 -4.85 10.43 19.09
N TYR A 90 -3.52 10.36 18.90
CA TYR A 90 -2.58 10.03 19.97
C TYR A 90 -2.63 11.06 21.12
N ALA A 91 -2.68 12.34 20.78
CA ALA A 91 -2.82 13.42 21.76
C ALA A 91 -4.17 13.32 22.51
N GLY A 92 -5.28 13.09 21.80
CA GLY A 92 -6.60 12.90 22.39
C GLY A 92 -6.68 11.67 23.30
N LEU A 93 -6.11 10.54 22.88
CA LEU A 93 -6.04 9.31 23.68
C LEU A 93 -5.27 9.53 24.98
N ASN A 94 -4.18 10.29 24.92
CA ASN A 94 -3.40 10.62 26.11
C ASN A 94 -4.21 11.51 27.08
N GLN A 95 -5.07 12.38 26.55
CA GLN A 95 -5.98 13.23 27.33
C GLN A 95 -7.12 12.42 27.98
N VAL A 96 -7.68 11.43 27.28
CA VAL A 96 -8.66 10.49 27.85
C VAL A 96 -8.03 9.65 28.96
N ARG A 97 -6.77 9.23 28.80
CA ARG A 97 -6.03 8.49 29.83
C ARG A 97 -5.82 9.32 31.09
N THR A 98 -5.53 10.62 30.97
CA THR A 98 -5.41 11.50 32.15
C THR A 98 -6.77 11.74 32.83
N GLN A 99 -7.87 11.75 32.08
CA GLN A 99 -9.23 11.82 32.64
C GLN A 99 -9.67 10.52 33.35
N SER A 100 -9.16 9.36 32.94
CA SER A 100 -9.45 8.08 33.62
C SER A 100 -9.08 8.11 35.11
N ASN A 101 -7.95 8.74 35.45
CA ASN A 101 -7.54 8.90 36.86
C ASN A 101 -8.51 9.78 37.67
N LEU A 102 -9.30 10.62 36.99
CA LEU A 102 -10.32 11.47 37.59
C LEU A 102 -11.60 10.66 37.87
N ILE A 103 -11.94 9.70 37.00
CA ILE A 103 -13.02 8.73 37.21
C ILE A 103 -12.73 7.87 38.45
N ASP A 104 -11.50 7.37 38.60
CA ASP A 104 -11.11 6.59 39.79
C ASP A 104 -11.23 7.42 41.09
N LYS A 105 -10.91 8.71 41.04
CA LYS A 105 -11.10 9.62 42.19
C LYS A 105 -12.57 9.85 42.50
N ILE A 106 -13.42 10.05 41.49
CA ILE A 106 -14.86 10.20 41.66
C ILE A 106 -15.45 8.92 42.25
N ASN A 107 -15.05 7.75 41.77
CA ASN A 107 -15.53 6.46 42.28
C ASN A 107 -15.20 6.28 43.76
N ASN A 108 -13.96 6.59 44.16
CA ASN A 108 -13.54 6.54 45.56
C ASN A 108 -14.30 7.55 46.46
N GLN A 109 -14.68 8.72 45.93
CA GLN A 109 -15.49 9.69 46.68
C GLN A 109 -16.95 9.22 46.82
N THR A 110 -17.51 8.59 45.78
CA THR A 110 -18.86 8.02 45.80
C THR A 110 -18.96 6.88 46.82
N GLU A 111 -17.95 6.01 46.89
CA GLU A 111 -17.90 4.91 47.86
C GLU A 111 -17.82 5.42 49.32
N LYS A 112 -17.08 6.51 49.57
CA LYS A 112 -17.04 7.16 50.89
C LYS A 112 -18.39 7.76 51.28
N LEU A 113 -19.06 8.44 50.35
CA LEU A 113 -20.40 9.00 50.57
C LEU A 113 -21.44 7.91 50.85
N GLU A 114 -21.35 6.76 50.17
CA GLU A 114 -22.24 5.63 50.40
C GLU A 114 -22.08 5.05 51.81
N ASN A 115 -20.84 4.96 52.30
CA ASN A 115 -20.55 4.47 53.64
C ASN A 115 -21.03 5.44 54.75
N GLU A 116 -20.87 6.76 54.55
CA GLU A 116 -21.40 7.77 55.47
C GLU A 116 -22.94 7.76 55.52
N LEU A 117 -23.60 7.57 54.37
CA LEU A 117 -25.06 7.43 54.30
C LEU A 117 -25.56 6.19 55.06
N LYS A 118 -24.84 5.06 55.00
CA LYS A 118 -25.18 3.84 55.76
C LYS A 118 -25.07 4.06 57.27
N GLN A 119 -24.06 4.79 57.76
CA GLN A 119 -23.93 5.11 59.19
C GLN A 119 -25.05 6.02 59.70
N ILE A 120 -25.44 7.04 58.93
CA ILE A 120 -26.55 7.94 59.29
C ILE A 120 -27.88 7.18 59.39
N ALA A 121 -28.11 6.21 58.49
CA ALA A 121 -29.31 5.38 58.49
C ALA A 121 -29.41 4.45 59.72
N GLU A 122 -28.29 4.11 60.36
CA GLU A 122 -28.24 3.24 61.53
C GLU A 122 -28.54 3.99 62.84
N ILE A 123 -28.05 5.24 62.96
CA ILE A 123 -28.26 6.11 64.13
C ILE A 123 -29.73 6.54 64.29
N GLN A 124 -30.51 6.58 63.20
CA GLN A 124 -31.93 6.93 63.26
C GLN A 124 -32.85 5.86 63.88
N LYS A 125 -32.35 4.65 64.16
CA LYS A 125 -33.18 3.54 64.69
C LYS A 125 -33.33 3.53 66.23
N THR A 126 -32.61 4.36 67.00
CA THR A 126 -32.41 4.10 68.45
C THR A 126 -32.84 5.16 69.47
N SER A 127 -33.58 6.24 69.17
CA SER A 127 -33.95 7.25 70.21
C SER A 127 -35.45 7.52 70.42
N LYS A 128 -35.82 7.70 71.71
CA LYS A 128 -37.19 7.79 72.31
C LYS A 128 -37.43 9.21 72.92
N PRO A 129 -38.64 9.61 73.37
CA PRO A 129 -39.44 10.68 72.76
C PRO A 129 -39.63 11.96 73.61
N LEU A 130 -38.56 12.51 74.23
CA LEU A 130 -38.61 13.85 74.86
C LEU A 130 -37.89 14.95 74.04
N GLU A 131 -37.15 14.56 72.99
CA GLU A 131 -36.50 15.45 72.01
C GLU A 131 -37.45 16.00 70.93
N ILE A 132 -38.71 15.57 70.90
CA ILE A 132 -39.62 15.84 69.76
C ILE A 132 -39.87 17.34 69.58
N SER A 133 -39.85 18.14 70.64
CA SER A 133 -40.12 19.59 70.54
C SER A 133 -38.93 20.38 69.96
N GLN A 134 -37.68 20.03 70.30
CA GLN A 134 -36.49 20.62 69.66
C GLN A 134 -36.28 20.08 68.25
N LYS A 135 -36.60 18.79 68.04
CA LYS A 135 -36.49 18.13 66.74
C LYS A 135 -37.51 18.67 65.73
N VAL A 136 -38.65 19.18 66.16
CA VAL A 136 -39.60 19.88 65.26
C VAL A 136 -39.00 21.22 64.79
N GLU A 137 -38.30 21.96 65.64
CA GLU A 137 -37.67 23.23 65.27
C GLU A 137 -36.40 23.03 64.42
N GLU A 138 -35.58 22.04 64.73
CA GLU A 138 -34.47 21.58 63.87
C GLU A 138 -34.98 20.97 62.56
N SER A 139 -36.11 20.29 62.57
CA SER A 139 -36.75 19.76 61.36
C SER A 139 -37.35 20.88 60.52
N MET A 140 -37.78 22.00 61.09
CA MET A 140 -38.26 23.16 60.34
C MET A 140 -37.11 23.89 59.62
N ASN A 141 -35.96 24.00 60.29
CA ASN A 141 -34.71 24.47 59.68
C ASN A 141 -34.17 23.48 58.63
N SER A 142 -34.27 22.17 58.89
CA SER A 142 -33.88 21.13 57.92
C SER A 142 -34.83 21.09 56.73
N ILE A 143 -36.13 21.32 56.90
CA ILE A 143 -37.10 21.45 55.80
C ILE A 143 -36.78 22.68 54.96
N THR A 144 -36.37 23.79 55.59
CA THR A 144 -35.96 25.01 54.88
C THR A 144 -34.64 24.81 54.12
N ASN A 145 -33.67 24.12 54.72
CA ASN A 145 -32.41 23.79 54.06
C ASN A 145 -32.61 22.75 52.93
N ASN A 146 -33.44 21.74 53.18
CA ASN A 146 -33.80 20.73 52.19
C ASN A 146 -34.60 21.35 51.05
N SER A 147 -35.45 22.35 51.28
CA SER A 147 -36.15 23.04 50.19
C SER A 147 -35.19 23.86 49.33
N GLN A 148 -34.20 24.52 49.93
CA GLN A 148 -33.11 25.17 49.18
C GLN A 148 -32.25 24.16 48.41
N MET A 149 -32.00 22.97 48.99
CA MET A 149 -31.28 21.90 48.32
C MET A 149 -32.09 21.31 47.16
N ILE A 150 -33.40 21.15 47.32
CA ILE A 150 -34.33 20.74 46.25
C ILE A 150 -34.34 21.79 45.13
N ILE A 151 -34.30 23.09 45.44
CA ILE A 151 -34.18 24.15 44.42
C ILE A 151 -32.85 24.05 43.67
N LYS A 152 -31.73 23.82 44.37
CA LYS A 152 -30.42 23.61 43.73
C LYS A 152 -30.36 22.32 42.92
N ILE A 153 -31.03 21.26 43.37
CA ILE A 153 -31.17 20.00 42.64
C ILE A 153 -32.01 20.22 41.39
N ALA A 154 -33.11 20.98 41.46
CA ALA A 154 -33.93 21.32 40.30
C ALA A 154 -33.13 22.13 39.28
N GLN A 155 -32.34 23.11 39.72
CA GLN A 155 -31.43 23.88 38.85
C GLN A 155 -30.37 22.97 38.19
N ARG A 156 -29.77 22.03 38.95
CA ARG A 156 -28.85 21.03 38.40
C ARG A 156 -29.53 20.04 37.45
N ILE A 157 -30.79 19.69 37.68
CA ILE A 157 -31.57 18.85 36.76
C ILE A 157 -31.84 19.61 35.45
N ASP A 158 -32.10 20.91 35.50
CA ASP A 158 -32.23 21.75 34.32
C ASP A 158 -30.90 21.82 33.54
N GLU A 159 -29.77 21.99 34.23
CA GLU A 159 -28.42 21.94 33.62
C GLU A 159 -28.13 20.58 32.98
N VAL A 160 -28.36 19.47 33.70
CA VAL A 160 -28.16 18.11 33.17
C VAL A 160 -29.09 17.81 31.99
N ARG A 161 -30.30 18.35 31.98
CA ARG A 161 -31.22 18.23 30.84
C ARG A 161 -30.69 18.96 29.61
N ASP A 162 -30.11 20.14 29.79
CA ASP A 162 -29.54 20.91 28.70
C ASP A 162 -28.26 20.24 28.16
N ASP A 163 -27.42 19.68 29.04
CA ASP A 163 -26.28 18.84 28.66
C ASP A 163 -26.73 17.57 27.91
N LEU A 164 -27.81 16.92 28.35
CA LEU A 164 -28.39 15.77 27.66
C LEU A 164 -28.94 16.14 26.28
N LYS A 165 -29.51 17.34 26.11
CA LYS A 165 -29.90 17.86 24.80
C LYS A 165 -28.70 18.10 23.90
N GLU A 166 -27.60 18.64 24.43
CA GLU A 166 -26.35 18.82 23.67
C GLU A 166 -25.75 17.47 23.24
N VAL A 167 -25.73 16.48 24.15
CA VAL A 167 -25.26 15.12 23.86
C VAL A 167 -26.16 14.42 22.85
N ALA A 168 -27.48 14.60 22.92
CA ALA A 168 -28.40 14.10 21.90
C ALA A 168 -28.17 14.76 20.52
N GLY A 169 -27.83 16.06 20.50
CA GLY A 169 -27.36 16.74 19.29
C GLY A 169 -26.10 16.10 18.71
N LYS A 170 -25.13 15.72 19.55
CA LYS A 170 -23.91 14.98 19.15
C LYS A 170 -24.19 13.53 18.75
N ALA A 171 -25.29 12.92 19.21
CA ALA A 171 -25.71 11.59 18.75
C ALA A 171 -26.27 11.64 17.32
N ASN A 172 -26.89 12.75 16.91
CA ASN A 172 -27.32 12.95 15.52
C ASN A 172 -26.13 13.10 14.56
N SER A 173 -25.04 13.76 14.97
CA SER A 173 -23.82 13.79 14.15
C SER A 173 -23.14 12.41 14.04
N PHE A 174 -23.34 11.51 15.01
CA PHE A 174 -22.90 10.12 14.91
C PHE A 174 -23.66 9.32 13.82
N LEU A 175 -24.93 9.64 13.58
CA LEU A 175 -25.69 9.06 12.47
C LEU A 175 -25.17 9.56 11.11
N GLU A 176 -24.76 10.83 11.02
CA GLU A 176 -24.09 11.36 9.83
C GLU A 176 -22.75 10.65 9.57
N ILE A 177 -21.94 10.39 10.61
CA ILE A 177 -20.70 9.61 10.52
C ILE A 177 -20.96 8.19 9.98
N SER A 178 -22.04 7.52 10.41
CA SER A 178 -22.41 6.21 9.85
C SER A 178 -22.77 6.28 8.37
N SER A 179 -23.41 7.37 7.93
CA SER A 179 -23.72 7.59 6.51
C SER A 179 -22.44 7.83 5.68
N GLU A 180 -21.51 8.62 6.21
CA GLU A 180 -20.21 8.88 5.59
C GLU A 180 -19.37 7.61 5.52
N MET A 181 -19.39 6.77 6.55
CA MET A 181 -18.69 5.49 6.57
C MET A 181 -19.22 4.51 5.52
N ASN A 182 -20.52 4.52 5.23
CA ASN A 182 -21.10 3.75 4.14
C ASN A 182 -20.66 4.26 2.76
N ASN A 183 -20.59 5.58 2.56
CA ASN A 183 -20.07 6.18 1.33
C ASN A 183 -18.58 5.85 1.13
N LEU A 184 -17.81 5.85 2.21
CA LEU A 184 -16.39 5.50 2.20
C LEU A 184 -16.18 4.02 1.89
N LYS A 185 -17.04 3.14 2.44
CA LYS A 185 -17.08 1.71 2.08
C LYS A 185 -17.35 1.50 0.59
N GLN A 186 -18.35 2.19 0.03
CA GLN A 186 -18.66 2.11 -1.40
C GLN A 186 -17.49 2.61 -2.27
N SER A 187 -16.80 3.66 -1.82
CA SER A 187 -15.61 4.19 -2.51
C SER A 187 -14.43 3.21 -2.46
N ILE A 188 -14.21 2.53 -1.33
CA ILE A 188 -13.19 1.48 -1.20
C ILE A 188 -13.51 0.30 -2.13
N GLU A 189 -14.77 -0.10 -2.23
CA GLU A 189 -15.20 -1.21 -3.08
C GLU A 189 -15.00 -0.89 -4.57
N GLN A 190 -15.24 0.37 -4.99
CA GLN A 190 -14.90 0.85 -6.32
C GLN A 190 -13.39 0.91 -6.59
N ILE A 191 -12.59 1.32 -5.60
CA ILE A 191 -11.12 1.31 -5.71
C ILE A 191 -10.62 -0.13 -5.83
N SER A 192 -11.16 -1.06 -5.04
CA SER A 192 -10.82 -2.49 -5.10
C SER A 192 -11.10 -3.08 -6.48
N GLY A 193 -12.26 -2.78 -7.08
CA GLY A 193 -12.57 -3.22 -8.44
C GLY A 193 -11.63 -2.62 -9.50
N LYS A 194 -11.19 -1.37 -9.32
CA LYS A 194 -10.15 -0.76 -10.16
C LYS A 194 -8.77 -1.40 -9.95
N THR A 195 -8.44 -1.84 -8.74
CA THR A 195 -7.18 -2.55 -8.43
C THR A 195 -7.12 -3.90 -9.13
N GLU A 196 -8.23 -4.64 -9.25
CA GLU A 196 -8.28 -5.86 -10.06
C GLU A 196 -8.02 -5.59 -11.55
N SER A 197 -8.51 -4.47 -12.09
CA SER A 197 -8.17 -4.05 -13.46
C SER A 197 -6.69 -3.65 -13.63
N LEU A 198 -6.04 -3.21 -12.55
CA LEU A 198 -4.61 -2.88 -12.53
C LEU A 198 -3.72 -4.13 -12.62
N ASN A 199 -4.17 -5.27 -12.09
CA ASN A 199 -3.48 -6.56 -12.25
C ASN A 199 -3.42 -7.01 -13.72
N ALA A 200 -4.39 -6.63 -14.54
CA ALA A 200 -4.30 -6.83 -15.99
C ALA A 200 -3.21 -5.94 -16.62
N GLY A 201 -2.96 -4.76 -16.05
CA GLY A 201 -1.83 -3.89 -16.41
C GLY A 201 -0.46 -4.53 -16.12
N THR A 202 -0.35 -5.32 -15.05
CA THR A 202 0.88 -6.07 -14.72
C THR A 202 1.26 -7.08 -15.81
N GLN A 203 0.28 -7.73 -16.46
CA GLN A 203 0.53 -8.61 -17.61
C GLN A 203 1.05 -7.85 -18.84
N VAL A 204 0.59 -6.62 -19.04
CA VAL A 204 1.07 -5.75 -20.14
C VAL A 204 2.51 -5.32 -19.87
N VAL A 205 2.87 -5.01 -18.61
CA VAL A 205 4.24 -4.67 -18.22
C VAL A 205 5.19 -5.85 -18.41
N GLU A 206 4.80 -7.07 -18.05
CA GLU A 206 5.64 -8.26 -18.29
C GLU A 206 5.82 -8.55 -19.79
N SER A 207 4.76 -8.31 -20.59
CA SER A 207 4.83 -8.45 -22.05
C SER A 207 5.76 -7.40 -22.68
N LEU A 208 5.71 -6.15 -22.21
CA LEU A 208 6.62 -5.10 -22.66
C LEU A 208 8.07 -5.38 -22.26
N LYS A 209 8.30 -5.91 -21.06
CA LYS A 209 9.62 -6.32 -20.57
C LYS A 209 10.23 -7.40 -21.47
N GLN A 210 9.45 -8.42 -21.86
CA GLN A 210 9.90 -9.44 -22.81
C GLN A 210 10.24 -8.87 -24.20
N GLU A 211 9.46 -7.91 -24.69
CA GLU A 211 9.78 -7.25 -25.97
C GLU A 211 11.03 -6.36 -25.86
N PHE A 212 11.26 -5.70 -24.72
CA PHE A 212 12.50 -4.96 -24.47
C PHE A 212 13.74 -5.87 -24.41
N GLU A 213 13.65 -7.06 -23.78
CA GLU A 213 14.73 -8.05 -23.81
C GLU A 213 15.08 -8.47 -25.24
N LYS A 214 14.07 -8.74 -26.10
CA LYS A 214 14.31 -9.05 -27.51
C LYS A 214 14.97 -7.89 -28.29
N ILE A 215 14.59 -6.65 -28.00
CA ILE A 215 15.21 -5.47 -28.62
C ILE A 215 16.67 -5.35 -28.18
N ILE A 216 16.98 -5.56 -26.90
CA ILE A 216 18.35 -5.55 -26.38
C ILE A 216 19.20 -6.64 -27.05
N GLU A 217 18.67 -7.86 -27.21
CA GLU A 217 19.34 -8.95 -27.94
C GLU A 217 19.56 -8.60 -29.44
N GLY A 218 18.57 -7.97 -30.09
CA GLY A 218 18.70 -7.51 -31.49
C GLY A 218 19.71 -6.37 -31.66
N VAL A 219 19.83 -5.48 -30.69
CA VAL A 219 20.84 -4.42 -30.66
C VAL A 219 22.24 -5.01 -30.42
N ALA A 220 22.37 -6.06 -29.60
CA ALA A 220 23.63 -6.79 -29.45
C ALA A 220 24.07 -7.43 -30.78
N ALA A 221 23.15 -7.95 -31.61
CA ALA A 221 23.47 -8.43 -32.96
C ALA A 221 23.91 -7.30 -33.92
N THR A 222 23.52 -6.05 -33.65
CA THR A 222 23.89 -4.84 -34.42
C THR A 222 25.32 -4.36 -34.09
N SER A 223 25.93 -4.85 -33.01
CA SER A 223 27.34 -4.55 -32.64
C SER A 223 28.36 -4.95 -33.72
N ASN A 224 27.98 -5.83 -34.65
CA ASN A 224 28.79 -6.22 -35.79
C ASN A 224 29.05 -5.05 -36.77
N ILE A 225 28.17 -4.03 -36.79
CA ILE A 225 28.35 -2.82 -37.60
C ILE A 225 29.58 -2.04 -37.16
N ASN A 226 29.93 -2.04 -35.87
CA ASN A 226 31.10 -1.31 -35.38
C ASN A 226 32.42 -1.99 -35.82
N ALA A 227 32.42 -3.33 -35.88
CA ALA A 227 33.53 -4.10 -36.43
C ALA A 227 33.67 -3.88 -37.95
N GLU A 228 32.56 -3.82 -38.68
CA GLU A 228 32.55 -3.46 -40.10
C GLU A 228 33.04 -2.03 -40.33
N LEU A 229 32.69 -1.07 -39.47
CA LEU A 229 33.14 0.33 -39.53
C LEU A 229 34.65 0.48 -39.29
N GLU A 230 35.21 -0.21 -38.29
CA GLU A 230 36.66 -0.23 -38.09
C GLU A 230 37.39 -0.89 -39.28
N THR A 231 36.79 -1.92 -39.89
CA THR A 231 37.35 -2.52 -41.11
C THR A 231 37.36 -1.53 -42.27
N ILE A 232 36.26 -0.79 -42.47
CA ILE A 232 36.17 0.27 -43.50
C ILE A 232 37.21 1.36 -43.23
N LYS A 233 37.37 1.80 -41.98
CA LYS A 233 38.36 2.80 -41.56
C LYS A 233 39.80 2.37 -41.85
N ILE A 234 40.17 1.13 -41.51
CA ILE A 234 41.48 0.55 -41.87
C ILE A 234 41.68 0.56 -43.40
N THR A 235 40.61 0.31 -44.16
CA THR A 235 40.66 0.32 -45.63
C THR A 235 40.88 1.73 -46.18
N ILE A 236 40.21 2.74 -45.60
CA ILE A 236 40.38 4.15 -45.94
C ILE A 236 41.80 4.62 -45.63
N ASP A 237 42.35 4.28 -44.46
CA ASP A 237 43.72 4.63 -44.08
C ASP A 237 44.75 4.01 -45.05
N THR A 238 44.51 2.77 -45.49
CA THR A 238 45.35 2.09 -46.48
C THR A 238 45.28 2.77 -47.85
N ILE A 239 44.11 3.24 -48.27
CA ILE A 239 43.94 3.99 -49.53
C ILE A 239 44.62 5.36 -49.42
N SER A 240 44.49 6.04 -48.28
CA SER A 240 45.13 7.32 -48.00
C SER A 240 46.67 7.20 -48.06
N ALA A 241 47.23 6.15 -47.46
CA ALA A 241 48.67 5.84 -47.53
C ALA A 241 49.16 5.48 -48.95
N LYS A 242 48.27 5.01 -49.83
CA LYS A 242 48.59 4.82 -51.25
C LYS A 242 48.48 6.12 -52.04
N ALA A 243 47.55 6.99 -51.69
CA ALA A 243 47.40 8.31 -52.30
C ALA A 243 48.60 9.22 -52.02
N SER A 244 49.16 9.19 -50.81
CA SER A 244 50.40 9.94 -50.50
C SER A 244 51.62 9.49 -51.34
N LYS A 245 51.66 8.23 -51.77
CA LYS A 245 52.67 7.76 -52.74
C LYS A 245 52.46 8.37 -54.14
N ILE A 246 51.24 8.75 -54.51
CA ILE A 246 50.95 9.45 -55.76
C ILE A 246 51.47 10.89 -55.70
N ASP A 247 51.41 11.54 -54.54
CA ASP A 247 52.02 12.88 -54.36
C ASP A 247 53.54 12.83 -54.57
N SER A 248 54.21 11.78 -54.09
CA SER A 248 55.64 11.58 -54.35
C SER A 248 55.96 11.37 -55.85
N LEU A 249 55.03 10.81 -56.63
CA LEU A 249 55.18 10.72 -58.09
C LEU A 249 55.01 12.10 -58.75
N GLY A 250 54.21 12.99 -58.17
CA GLY A 250 54.10 14.39 -58.58
C GLY A 250 55.43 15.15 -58.46
N GLU A 251 56.17 14.92 -57.38
CA GLU A 251 57.52 15.48 -57.21
C GLU A 251 58.52 14.95 -58.26
N VAL A 252 58.47 13.65 -58.56
CA VAL A 252 59.29 13.03 -59.61
C VAL A 252 58.96 13.60 -61.00
N ILE A 253 57.68 13.85 -61.28
CA ILE A 253 57.24 14.50 -62.52
C ILE A 253 57.75 15.95 -62.58
N GLY A 254 57.73 16.68 -61.45
CA GLY A 254 58.33 18.01 -61.32
C GLY A 254 59.84 18.02 -61.62
N GLY A 255 60.59 17.05 -61.07
CA GLY A 255 62.03 16.90 -61.34
C GLY A 255 62.34 16.55 -62.80
N LEU A 256 61.54 15.68 -63.42
CA LEU A 256 61.66 15.37 -64.86
C LEU A 256 61.36 16.59 -65.74
N LYS A 257 60.40 17.43 -65.36
CA LYS A 257 60.09 18.69 -66.07
C LYS A 257 61.29 19.65 -66.03
N GLN A 258 61.94 19.79 -64.88
CA GLN A 258 63.11 20.65 -64.71
C GLN A 258 64.33 20.15 -65.51
N GLN A 259 64.52 18.82 -65.59
CA GLN A 259 65.55 18.24 -66.46
C GLN A 259 65.26 18.49 -67.94
N PHE A 260 63.99 18.44 -68.35
CA PHE A 260 63.59 18.74 -69.72
C PHE A 260 63.82 20.22 -70.09
N GLU A 261 63.50 21.15 -69.18
CA GLU A 261 63.81 22.58 -69.35
C GLU A 261 65.32 22.83 -69.46
N THR A 262 66.14 22.11 -68.69
CA THR A 262 67.62 22.21 -68.75
C THR A 262 68.18 21.68 -70.07
N VAL A 263 67.65 20.57 -70.59
CA VAL A 263 68.01 20.01 -71.90
C VAL A 263 67.57 20.96 -73.03
N SER A 264 66.39 21.57 -72.90
CA SER A 264 65.91 22.58 -73.85
C SER A 264 66.82 23.80 -73.89
N ALA A 265 67.32 24.27 -72.74
CA ALA A 265 68.26 25.39 -72.67
C ALA A 265 69.64 25.07 -73.27
N THR A 266 70.05 23.79 -73.27
CA THR A 266 71.34 23.33 -73.83
C THR A 266 71.31 23.13 -75.34
N THR A 267 70.13 23.21 -75.98
CA THR A 267 69.97 22.90 -77.42
C THR A 267 69.97 24.16 -78.31
N ASN A 268 70.24 25.35 -77.75
CA ASN A 268 70.27 26.62 -78.51
C ASN A 268 71.57 26.90 -79.29
N SER A 269 72.33 25.88 -79.66
CA SER A 269 73.42 26.01 -80.63
C SER A 269 73.44 24.82 -81.60
N ASN A 270 72.46 24.77 -82.51
CA ASN A 270 72.68 24.61 -83.95
C ASN A 270 71.33 24.38 -84.67
N GLU A 271 71.30 24.85 -85.91
CA GLU A 271 70.13 25.31 -86.68
C GLU A 271 69.04 24.29 -87.05
N THR A 272 67.86 24.89 -87.30
CA THR A 272 66.74 24.48 -88.17
C THR A 272 65.54 23.84 -87.48
N ILE A 273 64.64 24.68 -86.95
CA ILE A 273 63.31 24.28 -86.48
C ILE A 273 62.26 24.92 -87.39
N SER A 274 61.46 24.08 -88.06
CA SER A 274 60.43 24.50 -89.01
C SER A 274 59.24 25.16 -88.29
N LEU A 275 58.60 26.15 -88.93
CA LEU A 275 57.45 26.94 -88.42
C LEU A 275 56.28 26.07 -87.89
N GLU A 276 56.14 24.84 -88.38
CA GLU A 276 55.11 23.89 -87.94
C GLU A 276 55.35 23.40 -86.50
N SER A 277 56.61 23.21 -86.10
CA SER A 277 56.95 22.71 -84.76
C SER A 277 56.75 23.78 -83.68
N ILE A 278 56.84 25.06 -84.04
CA ILE A 278 56.57 26.18 -83.12
C ILE A 278 55.07 26.31 -82.87
N LYS A 279 54.25 26.12 -83.91
CA LYS A 279 52.78 26.13 -83.79
C LYS A 279 52.26 24.94 -82.96
N GLU A 280 52.81 23.74 -83.19
CA GLU A 280 52.45 22.55 -82.40
C GLU A 280 52.91 22.66 -80.93
N LEU A 281 53.98 23.42 -80.65
CA LEU A 281 54.39 23.74 -79.28
C LEU A 281 53.43 24.75 -78.63
N GLY A 282 53.01 25.78 -79.36
CA GLY A 282 52.02 26.76 -78.90
C GLY A 282 50.70 26.11 -78.52
N ASP A 283 50.16 25.25 -79.37
CA ASP A 283 48.90 24.52 -79.08
C ASP A 283 49.04 23.59 -77.86
N LYS A 284 50.23 23.01 -77.65
CA LYS A 284 50.52 22.20 -76.45
C LYS A 284 50.65 23.07 -75.20
N ILE A 285 51.21 24.27 -75.31
CA ILE A 285 51.32 25.22 -74.21
C ILE A 285 49.93 25.73 -73.81
N ASP A 286 49.08 26.11 -74.76
CA ASP A 286 47.70 26.57 -74.48
C ASP A 286 46.87 25.47 -73.81
N LYS A 287 47.08 24.21 -74.25
CA LYS A 287 46.42 23.06 -73.63
C LYS A 287 46.94 22.81 -72.21
N ILE A 288 48.25 22.94 -71.98
CA ILE A 288 48.84 22.83 -70.65
C ILE A 288 48.36 23.97 -69.75
N GLU A 289 48.23 25.19 -70.26
CA GLU A 289 47.74 26.35 -69.51
C GLU A 289 46.28 26.16 -69.10
N THR A 290 45.45 25.63 -70.01
CA THR A 290 44.07 25.25 -69.71
C THR A 290 43.99 24.13 -68.67
N GLU A 291 44.86 23.11 -68.77
CA GLU A 291 44.93 22.03 -67.79
C GLU A 291 45.40 22.53 -66.42
N ILE A 292 46.40 23.41 -66.35
CA ILE A 292 46.88 24.04 -65.11
C ILE A 292 45.80 24.92 -64.48
N GLY A 293 45.07 25.72 -65.27
CA GLY A 293 43.94 26.51 -64.77
C GLY A 293 42.84 25.65 -64.16
N SER A 294 42.52 24.51 -64.80
CA SER A 294 41.55 23.55 -64.27
C SER A 294 42.04 22.84 -63.00
N LEU A 295 43.35 22.55 -62.92
CA LEU A 295 43.99 21.96 -61.75
C LEU A 295 44.05 22.94 -60.57
N SER A 296 44.29 24.22 -60.82
CA SER A 296 44.27 25.27 -59.79
C SER A 296 42.88 25.43 -59.19
N GLN A 297 41.82 25.48 -60.02
CA GLN A 297 40.44 25.47 -59.52
C GLN A 297 40.13 24.21 -58.71
N LYS A 298 40.66 23.06 -59.11
CA LYS A 298 40.50 21.81 -58.35
C LYS A 298 41.24 21.85 -57.02
N ALA A 299 42.44 22.41 -56.98
CA ALA A 299 43.22 22.60 -55.76
C ALA A 299 42.51 23.56 -54.78
N ASP A 300 41.99 24.69 -55.27
CA ASP A 300 41.20 25.63 -54.46
C ASP A 300 39.93 24.97 -53.90
N SER A 301 39.26 24.13 -54.69
CA SER A 301 38.13 23.34 -54.21
C SER A 301 38.52 22.31 -53.14
N THR A 302 39.74 21.76 -53.18
CA THR A 302 40.22 20.83 -52.13
C THR A 302 40.64 21.54 -50.84
N VAL A 303 41.15 22.78 -50.92
CA VAL A 303 41.43 23.60 -49.74
C VAL A 303 40.12 23.96 -49.01
N PHE A 304 39.08 24.35 -49.75
CA PHE A 304 37.74 24.60 -49.20
C PHE A 304 37.12 23.34 -48.54
N VAL A 305 37.33 22.15 -49.11
CA VAL A 305 36.88 20.89 -48.51
C VAL A 305 37.67 20.56 -47.23
N GLY A 306 38.97 20.85 -47.17
CA GLY A 306 39.80 20.63 -45.98
C GLY A 306 39.42 21.51 -44.79
N GLU A 307 39.04 22.75 -45.05
CA GLU A 307 38.59 23.69 -44.02
C GLU A 307 37.22 23.31 -43.46
N ASN A 308 36.29 22.88 -44.32
CA ASN A 308 35.00 22.30 -43.90
C ASN A 308 35.18 20.99 -43.12
N LEU A 309 36.16 20.14 -43.48
CA LEU A 309 36.45 18.92 -42.73
C LEU A 309 36.93 19.23 -41.29
N LYS A 310 37.71 20.30 -41.11
CA LYS A 310 38.14 20.76 -39.79
C LYS A 310 36.96 21.22 -38.94
N LEU A 311 36.05 22.00 -39.50
CA LEU A 311 34.83 22.42 -38.81
C LEU A 311 33.97 21.22 -38.40
N VAL A 312 33.77 20.25 -39.30
CA VAL A 312 33.05 19.01 -39.00
C VAL A 312 33.75 18.20 -37.90
N GLN A 313 35.08 18.18 -37.88
CA GLN A 313 35.86 17.50 -36.85
C GLN A 313 35.76 18.20 -35.48
N GLU A 314 35.71 19.53 -35.45
CA GLU A 314 35.49 20.32 -34.24
C GLU A 314 34.06 20.12 -33.71
N ASP A 315 33.06 20.20 -34.57
CA ASP A 315 31.66 19.92 -34.23
C ASP A 315 31.47 18.49 -33.70
N PHE A 316 32.13 17.51 -34.31
CA PHE A 316 32.11 16.13 -33.84
C PHE A 316 32.76 15.97 -32.47
N SER A 317 33.86 16.71 -32.21
CA SER A 317 34.54 16.69 -30.90
C SER A 317 33.66 17.33 -29.81
N ASN A 318 33.00 18.44 -30.13
CA ASN A 318 32.05 19.10 -29.23
C ASN A 318 30.82 18.21 -28.97
N PHE A 319 30.28 17.58 -30.01
CA PHE A 319 29.19 16.61 -29.88
C PHE A 319 29.58 15.45 -28.96
N LYS A 320 30.76 14.86 -29.19
CA LYS A 320 31.30 13.78 -28.36
C LYS A 320 31.39 14.20 -26.90
N SER A 321 32.00 15.35 -26.60
CA SER A 321 32.12 15.85 -25.23
C SER A 321 30.76 16.07 -24.55
N ASN A 322 29.79 16.61 -25.29
CA ASN A 322 28.45 16.87 -24.75
C ASN A 322 27.66 15.58 -24.50
N VAL A 323 27.82 14.57 -25.37
CA VAL A 323 27.23 13.24 -25.19
C VAL A 323 27.82 12.54 -23.96
N TYR A 324 29.14 12.58 -23.77
CA TYR A 324 29.76 12.00 -22.56
C TYR A 324 29.27 12.69 -21.29
N GLY A 325 29.28 14.03 -21.24
CA GLY A 325 28.80 14.75 -20.07
C GLY A 325 27.34 14.47 -19.72
N LYS A 326 26.47 14.34 -20.74
CA LYS A 326 25.08 13.92 -20.52
C LYS A 326 24.94 12.46 -20.10
N THR A 327 25.80 11.58 -20.60
CA THR A 327 25.80 10.16 -20.23
C THR A 327 26.18 10.01 -18.75
N ASP A 328 27.21 10.73 -18.30
CA ASP A 328 27.63 10.73 -16.89
C ASP A 328 26.54 11.29 -15.96
N ASP A 329 25.85 12.38 -16.35
CA ASP A 329 24.71 12.93 -15.58
C ASP A 329 23.53 11.95 -15.49
N ILE A 330 23.25 11.23 -16.58
CA ILE A 330 22.22 10.17 -16.60
C ILE A 330 22.64 9.02 -15.68
N GLU A 331 23.89 8.58 -15.73
CA GLU A 331 24.40 7.50 -14.88
C GLU A 331 24.32 7.86 -13.40
N GLN A 332 24.72 9.09 -13.02
CA GLN A 332 24.56 9.57 -11.64
C GLN A 332 23.09 9.61 -11.20
N LYS A 333 22.18 10.06 -12.07
CA LYS A 333 20.74 10.06 -11.77
C LYS A 333 20.19 8.65 -11.59
N ILE A 334 20.64 7.69 -12.41
CA ILE A 334 20.26 6.28 -12.27
C ILE A 334 20.72 5.72 -10.91
N VAL A 335 21.96 6.03 -10.49
CA VAL A 335 22.46 5.60 -9.16
C VAL A 335 21.60 6.17 -8.03
N SER A 336 21.29 7.47 -8.07
CA SER A 336 20.44 8.13 -7.06
C SER A 336 19.01 7.54 -7.01
N VAL A 337 18.43 7.25 -8.18
CA VAL A 337 17.12 6.57 -8.27
C VAL A 337 17.20 5.14 -7.73
N SER A 338 18.30 4.42 -7.99
CA SER A 338 18.50 3.06 -7.48
C SER A 338 18.61 3.03 -5.96
N ASP A 339 19.32 3.98 -5.35
CA ASP A 339 19.44 4.08 -3.90
C ASP A 339 18.10 4.46 -3.25
N THR A 340 17.34 5.38 -3.86
CA THR A 340 15.99 5.70 -3.37
C THR A 340 15.03 4.53 -3.49
N LEU A 341 15.12 3.72 -4.56
CA LEU A 341 14.35 2.50 -4.73
C LEU A 341 14.67 1.46 -3.65
N LYS A 342 15.96 1.21 -3.36
CA LYS A 342 16.35 0.31 -2.27
C LYS A 342 15.80 0.75 -0.92
N ARG A 343 15.89 2.05 -0.62
CA ARG A 343 15.38 2.61 0.64
C ARG A 343 13.86 2.50 0.73
N GLN A 344 13.16 2.59 -0.41
CA GLN A 344 11.72 2.38 -0.49
C GLN A 344 11.36 0.91 -0.27
N ASP A 345 12.10 -0.03 -0.84
CA ASP A 345 11.89 -1.47 -0.63
C ASP A 345 12.09 -1.85 0.84
N GLU A 346 13.15 -1.33 1.49
CA GLU A 346 13.39 -1.52 2.92
C GLU A 346 12.24 -0.96 3.77
N SER A 347 11.79 0.26 3.48
CA SER A 347 10.65 0.89 4.16
C SER A 347 9.35 0.08 3.97
N THR A 348 9.12 -0.45 2.78
CA THR A 348 7.94 -1.27 2.46
C THR A 348 7.98 -2.59 3.22
N ALA A 349 9.14 -3.24 3.30
CA ALA A 349 9.31 -4.46 4.10
C ALA A 349 9.08 -4.21 5.60
N GLU A 350 9.58 -3.10 6.14
CA GLU A 350 9.30 -2.70 7.53
C GLU A 350 7.82 -2.40 7.77
N PHE A 351 7.16 -1.71 6.82
CA PHE A 351 5.74 -1.41 6.89
C PHE A 351 4.91 -2.70 6.94
N HIS A 352 5.18 -3.66 6.05
CA HIS A 352 4.49 -4.96 6.07
C HIS A 352 4.71 -5.70 7.39
N LYS A 353 5.94 -5.71 7.91
CA LYS A 353 6.24 -6.36 9.20
C LYS A 353 5.49 -5.71 10.38
N LYS A 354 5.42 -4.38 10.43
CA LYS A 354 4.66 -3.65 11.45
C LYS A 354 3.15 -3.86 11.29
N SER A 355 2.65 -3.85 10.06
CA SER A 355 1.23 -4.08 9.75
C SER A 355 0.77 -5.49 10.14
N GLU A 356 1.57 -6.52 9.86
CA GLU A 356 1.29 -7.90 10.28
C GLU A 356 1.25 -8.04 11.81
N LYS A 357 2.21 -7.42 12.50
CA LYS A 357 2.20 -7.41 13.98
C LYS A 357 0.95 -6.73 14.53
N LEU A 358 0.57 -5.58 13.96
CA LEU A 358 -0.65 -4.86 14.35
C LEU A 358 -1.90 -5.71 14.13
N PHE A 359 -1.98 -6.42 12.99
CA PHE A 359 -3.10 -7.30 12.68
C PHE A 359 -3.25 -8.43 13.72
N GLN A 360 -2.14 -9.05 14.13
CA GLN A 360 -2.14 -10.09 15.17
C GLN A 360 -2.57 -9.54 16.54
N GLU A 361 -2.10 -8.34 16.91
CA GLU A 361 -2.52 -7.67 18.15
C GLU A 361 -4.03 -7.35 18.11
N ILE A 362 -4.57 -6.85 16.99
CA ILE A 362 -6.00 -6.58 16.82
C ILE A 362 -6.83 -7.86 16.94
N GLN A 363 -6.38 -8.98 16.37
CA GLN A 363 -7.09 -10.26 16.50
C GLN A 363 -7.11 -10.77 17.94
N SER A 364 -6.00 -10.62 18.67
CA SER A 364 -5.96 -11.04 20.09
C SER A 364 -6.89 -10.18 20.96
N VAL A 365 -6.88 -8.85 20.76
CA VAL A 365 -7.80 -7.92 21.44
C VAL A 365 -9.26 -8.24 21.10
N ARG A 366 -9.57 -8.52 19.84
CA ARG A 366 -10.93 -8.92 19.42
C ARG A 366 -11.40 -10.20 20.12
N ASN A 367 -10.53 -11.21 20.22
CA ASN A 367 -10.87 -12.47 20.88
C ASN A 367 -11.11 -12.30 22.38
N VAL A 368 -10.26 -11.53 23.07
CA VAL A 368 -10.45 -11.20 24.49
C VAL A 368 -11.73 -10.40 24.70
N THR A 369 -12.01 -9.43 23.84
CA THR A 369 -13.19 -8.56 23.93
C THR A 369 -14.48 -9.34 23.70
N ASN A 370 -14.51 -10.23 22.69
CA ASN A 370 -15.65 -11.09 22.44
C ASN A 370 -15.92 -12.06 23.59
N LYS A 371 -14.87 -12.62 24.20
CA LYS A 371 -14.99 -13.51 25.36
C LYS A 371 -15.51 -12.76 26.59
N ALA A 372 -14.95 -11.58 26.88
CA ALA A 372 -15.41 -10.73 27.99
C ALA A 372 -16.87 -10.30 27.80
N SER A 373 -17.23 -9.83 26.60
CA SER A 373 -18.60 -9.45 26.27
C SER A 373 -19.60 -10.62 26.39
N SER A 374 -19.22 -11.80 25.91
CA SER A 374 -20.06 -13.00 26.04
C SER A 374 -20.25 -13.41 27.50
N ASN A 375 -19.19 -13.38 28.31
CA ASN A 375 -19.28 -13.70 29.74
C ASN A 375 -20.13 -12.69 30.49
N SER A 376 -19.92 -11.38 30.29
CA SER A 376 -20.74 -10.35 30.94
C SER A 376 -22.22 -10.43 30.54
N SER A 377 -22.53 -10.79 29.28
CA SER A 377 -23.91 -11.02 28.85
C SER A 377 -24.55 -12.22 29.54
N LYS A 378 -23.80 -13.32 29.71
CA LYS A 378 -24.26 -14.51 30.45
C LYS A 378 -24.47 -14.22 31.93
N GLU A 379 -23.57 -13.49 32.56
CA GLU A 379 -23.69 -13.05 33.96
C GLU A 379 -24.90 -12.14 34.16
N MET A 380 -25.11 -11.16 33.27
CA MET A 380 -26.28 -10.28 33.31
C MET A 380 -27.58 -11.07 33.15
N MET A 381 -27.61 -12.05 32.23
CA MET A 381 -28.75 -12.94 32.05
C MET A 381 -29.02 -13.80 33.30
N ALA A 382 -27.96 -14.28 33.97
CA ALA A 382 -28.06 -15.02 35.23
C ALA A 382 -28.67 -14.17 36.35
N LEU A 383 -28.20 -12.92 36.50
CA LEU A 383 -28.72 -11.98 37.50
C LEU A 383 -30.18 -11.59 37.23
N LEU A 384 -30.55 -11.37 35.96
CA LEU A 384 -31.94 -11.12 35.57
C LEU A 384 -32.85 -12.31 35.89
N LYS A 385 -32.41 -13.53 35.56
CA LYS A 385 -33.14 -14.76 35.89
C LYS A 385 -33.24 -14.99 37.39
N LEU A 386 -32.21 -14.65 38.16
CA LEU A 386 -32.23 -14.70 39.62
C LEU A 386 -33.24 -13.70 40.20
N SER A 387 -33.27 -12.47 39.68
CA SER A 387 -34.23 -11.45 40.08
C SER A 387 -35.67 -11.85 39.75
N GLU A 388 -35.91 -12.40 38.55
CA GLU A 388 -37.19 -12.97 38.14
C GLU A 388 -37.64 -14.08 39.09
N TYR A 389 -36.73 -15.01 39.44
CA TYR A 389 -36.99 -16.08 40.39
C TYR A 389 -37.35 -15.53 41.79
N GLN A 390 -36.54 -14.64 42.36
CA GLN A 390 -36.78 -14.06 43.68
C GLN A 390 -38.12 -13.30 43.74
N SER A 391 -38.45 -12.55 42.68
CA SER A 391 -39.73 -11.86 42.55
C SER A 391 -40.90 -12.83 42.53
N ASN A 392 -40.81 -13.92 41.75
CA ASN A 392 -41.85 -14.95 41.69
C ASN A 392 -42.07 -15.66 43.03
N ILE A 393 -41.00 -16.03 43.74
CA ILE A 393 -41.11 -16.62 45.09
C ILE A 393 -41.77 -15.63 46.05
N ARG A 394 -41.35 -14.35 46.06
CA ARG A 394 -41.96 -13.32 46.92
C ARG A 394 -43.45 -13.13 46.61
N MET A 395 -43.82 -13.01 45.33
CA MET A 395 -45.22 -12.82 44.92
C MET A 395 -46.10 -14.00 45.35
N ASN A 396 -45.63 -15.24 45.18
CA ASN A 396 -46.37 -16.42 45.64
C ASN A 396 -46.50 -16.45 47.18
N THR A 397 -45.46 -16.01 47.90
CA THR A 397 -45.49 -15.99 49.38
C THR A 397 -46.43 -14.95 49.99
N GLU A 398 -46.69 -13.86 49.26
CA GLU A 398 -47.61 -12.81 49.70
C GLU A 398 -49.07 -13.27 49.59
N SER A 399 -49.37 -14.28 48.77
CA SER A 399 -50.72 -14.82 48.63
C SER A 399 -51.28 -15.32 49.97
N LYS A 400 -52.53 -14.95 50.27
CA LYS A 400 -53.24 -15.38 51.49
C LYS A 400 -53.76 -16.81 51.41
N TYR A 401 -53.96 -17.32 50.21
CA TYR A 401 -54.45 -18.68 49.94
C TYR A 401 -53.58 -19.31 48.85
N GLY A 402 -53.33 -20.61 48.96
CA GLY A 402 -52.58 -21.36 47.95
C GLY A 402 -52.82 -22.86 48.09
N GLU A 403 -52.53 -23.58 47.01
CA GLU A 403 -52.69 -25.03 46.94
C GLU A 403 -51.33 -25.74 46.94
N THR A 404 -51.34 -27.06 47.14
CA THR A 404 -50.13 -27.89 47.05
C THR A 404 -49.40 -27.75 45.70
N LYS A 405 -50.14 -27.47 44.62
CA LYS A 405 -49.59 -27.18 43.29
C LYS A 405 -48.74 -25.91 43.25
N ASP A 406 -49.06 -24.91 44.06
CA ASP A 406 -48.28 -23.66 44.11
C ASP A 406 -46.95 -23.88 44.82
N LEU A 407 -46.93 -24.75 45.85
CA LEU A 407 -45.69 -25.21 46.48
C LEU A 407 -44.83 -26.01 45.48
N GLU A 408 -45.44 -26.89 44.70
CA GLU A 408 -44.75 -27.67 43.66
C GLU A 408 -44.14 -26.76 42.59
N LYS A 409 -44.88 -25.73 42.15
CA LYS A 409 -44.38 -24.72 41.22
C LYS A 409 -43.18 -23.95 41.80
N MET A 410 -43.25 -23.52 43.06
CA MET A 410 -42.13 -22.83 43.73
C MET A 410 -40.91 -23.75 43.91
N ALA A 411 -41.12 -25.02 44.23
CA ALA A 411 -40.05 -26.00 44.36
C ALA A 411 -39.40 -26.31 43.00
N THR A 412 -40.19 -26.43 41.93
CA THR A 412 -39.70 -26.62 40.56
C THR A 412 -38.89 -25.42 40.09
N MET A 413 -39.39 -24.19 40.28
CA MET A 413 -38.65 -22.97 39.97
C MET A 413 -37.30 -22.88 40.71
N THR A 414 -37.26 -23.38 41.96
CA THR A 414 -36.04 -23.43 42.78
C THR A 414 -35.02 -24.42 42.22
N SER A 415 -35.48 -25.56 41.70
CA SER A 415 -34.63 -26.54 41.02
C SER A 415 -34.09 -26.00 39.69
N GLU A 416 -34.94 -25.33 38.90
CA GLU A 416 -34.58 -24.75 37.61
C GLU A 416 -33.51 -23.65 37.73
N ILE A 417 -33.63 -22.75 38.71
CA ILE A 417 -32.65 -21.67 38.90
C ILE A 417 -31.29 -22.21 39.39
N VAL A 418 -31.28 -23.25 40.23
CA VAL A 418 -30.05 -23.93 40.66
C VAL A 418 -29.35 -24.56 39.46
N ASN A 419 -30.07 -25.32 38.63
CA ASN A 419 -29.52 -25.96 37.44
C ASN A 419 -28.97 -24.93 36.43
N LEU A 420 -29.63 -23.77 36.30
CA LEU A 420 -29.17 -22.69 35.42
C LEU A 420 -27.84 -22.08 35.90
N PHE A 421 -27.70 -21.85 37.20
CA PHE A 421 -26.44 -21.33 37.78
C PHE A 421 -25.31 -22.36 37.77
N ASP A 422 -25.60 -23.64 37.96
CA ASP A 422 -24.61 -24.72 37.83
C ASP A 422 -24.12 -24.85 36.40
N LYS A 423 -25.02 -24.76 35.41
CA LYS A 423 -24.65 -24.75 33.99
C LYS A 423 -23.78 -23.55 33.63
N ILE A 424 -24.14 -22.35 34.09
CA ILE A 424 -23.36 -21.13 33.86
C ILE A 424 -21.99 -21.22 34.52
N SER A 425 -21.90 -21.80 35.71
CA SER A 425 -20.61 -22.05 36.40
C SER A 425 -19.69 -22.98 35.61
N ILE A 426 -20.24 -24.07 35.05
CA ILE A 426 -19.48 -25.01 34.23
C ILE A 426 -19.00 -24.33 32.94
N GLU A 427 -19.85 -23.53 32.29
CA GLU A 427 -19.52 -22.85 31.04
C GLU A 427 -18.52 -21.69 31.20
N SER A 428 -18.58 -20.97 32.32
CA SER A 428 -17.68 -19.83 32.61
C SER A 428 -16.33 -20.26 33.19
N GLY A 429 -16.19 -21.50 33.66
CA GLY A 429 -14.97 -22.01 34.30
C GLY A 429 -14.71 -21.46 35.71
N GLU A 430 -15.56 -20.54 36.18
CA GLU A 430 -15.57 -20.01 37.53
C GLU A 430 -16.74 -20.64 38.30
N LYS A 431 -16.47 -21.10 39.52
CA LYS A 431 -17.51 -21.59 40.44
C LYS A 431 -18.36 -20.39 40.87
N ILE A 432 -19.47 -20.13 40.18
CA ILE A 432 -20.52 -19.20 40.59
C ILE A 432 -21.79 -20.01 40.91
N PRO A 433 -21.74 -20.98 41.86
CA PRO A 433 -22.95 -21.68 42.25
C PRO A 433 -23.93 -20.69 42.87
N LEU A 434 -25.22 -20.99 42.79
CA LEU A 434 -26.24 -20.18 43.45
C LEU A 434 -25.90 -20.03 44.94
N PRO A 435 -25.85 -18.80 45.49
CA PRO A 435 -25.50 -18.58 46.89
C PRO A 435 -26.38 -19.41 47.82
N HIS A 436 -25.75 -20.03 48.82
CA HIS A 436 -26.42 -20.92 49.76
C HIS A 436 -27.57 -20.20 50.51
N GLU A 437 -27.40 -18.90 50.75
CA GLU A 437 -28.37 -18.01 51.38
C GLU A 437 -29.65 -17.89 50.54
N VAL A 438 -29.55 -17.87 49.21
CA VAL A 438 -30.72 -17.81 48.32
C VAL A 438 -31.48 -19.12 48.36
N ARG A 439 -30.76 -20.25 48.38
CA ARG A 439 -31.34 -21.60 48.47
C ARG A 439 -32.07 -21.80 49.79
N GLN A 440 -31.43 -21.42 50.90
CA GLN A 440 -32.06 -21.44 52.22
C GLN A 440 -33.26 -20.50 52.33
N TRP A 441 -33.14 -19.29 51.77
CA TRP A 441 -34.25 -18.33 51.76
C TRP A 441 -35.46 -18.86 51.02
N ALA A 442 -35.26 -19.48 49.85
CA ALA A 442 -36.34 -20.04 49.06
C ALA A 442 -37.06 -21.20 49.75
N VAL A 443 -36.31 -22.18 50.26
CA VAL A 443 -36.90 -23.32 50.99
C VAL A 443 -37.62 -22.85 52.25
N SER A 444 -37.05 -21.87 52.95
CA SER A 444 -37.69 -21.25 54.11
C SER A 444 -39.01 -20.56 53.76
N LYS A 445 -39.07 -19.88 52.61
CA LYS A 445 -40.29 -19.22 52.13
C LYS A 445 -41.36 -20.22 51.72
N ILE A 446 -40.99 -21.34 51.11
CA ILE A 446 -41.93 -22.44 50.79
C ILE A 446 -42.53 -23.03 52.07
N LEU A 447 -41.73 -23.22 53.12
CA LEU A 447 -42.20 -23.69 54.43
C LEU A 447 -43.13 -22.69 55.13
N ASP A 448 -42.82 -21.38 55.06
CA ASP A 448 -43.70 -20.33 55.60
C ASP A 448 -45.05 -20.30 54.88
N CYS A 449 -45.08 -20.53 53.56
CA CYS A 449 -46.32 -20.65 52.78
C CYS A 449 -47.13 -21.86 53.18
N ALA A 450 -46.45 -23.00 53.38
CA ALA A 450 -47.10 -24.23 53.77
C ALA A 450 -47.76 -24.13 55.15
N ASP A 451 -47.13 -23.43 56.09
CA ASP A 451 -47.72 -23.10 57.40
C ASP A 451 -48.95 -22.20 57.25
N LYS A 452 -48.81 -21.09 56.51
CA LYS A 452 -49.88 -20.12 56.27
C LYS A 452 -51.10 -20.71 55.56
N TRP A 453 -50.90 -21.73 54.72
CA TRP A 453 -51.96 -22.43 53.98
C TRP A 453 -52.39 -23.74 54.65
N GLU A 454 -51.90 -24.02 55.87
CA GLU A 454 -52.22 -25.20 56.69
C GLU A 454 -52.01 -26.54 55.95
N ILE A 455 -50.95 -26.62 55.13
CA ILE A 455 -50.62 -27.82 54.36
C ILE A 455 -49.86 -28.81 55.25
N ARG A 456 -50.25 -30.09 55.18
CA ARG A 456 -49.62 -31.17 55.97
C ARG A 456 -48.15 -31.33 55.60
N PHE A 457 -47.31 -31.48 56.61
CA PHE A 457 -45.87 -31.66 56.47
C PHE A 457 -45.48 -32.80 55.52
N SER A 458 -46.19 -33.94 55.55
CA SER A 458 -45.91 -35.09 54.67
C SER A 458 -46.02 -34.74 53.18
N ASP A 459 -46.99 -33.89 52.84
CA ASP A 459 -47.25 -33.47 51.46
C ASP A 459 -46.19 -32.45 51.02
N VAL A 460 -45.82 -31.51 51.89
CA VAL A 460 -44.76 -30.51 51.66
C VAL A 460 -43.39 -31.19 51.51
N TYR A 461 -43.08 -32.14 52.38
CA TYR A 461 -41.82 -32.89 52.36
C TYR A 461 -41.68 -33.71 51.08
N SER A 462 -42.75 -34.38 50.66
CA SER A 462 -42.80 -35.14 49.40
C SER A 462 -42.60 -34.23 48.18
N ILE A 463 -43.19 -33.04 48.17
CA ILE A 463 -43.01 -32.06 47.08
C ILE A 463 -41.56 -31.57 47.03
N LEU A 464 -40.99 -31.19 48.18
CA LEU A 464 -39.62 -30.68 48.27
C LEU A 464 -38.59 -31.73 47.87
N ILE A 465 -38.74 -32.98 48.31
CA ILE A 465 -37.79 -34.04 47.98
C ILE A 465 -37.88 -34.45 46.50
N ASN A 466 -39.08 -34.46 45.92
CA ASN A 466 -39.27 -34.81 44.51
C ASN A 466 -38.80 -33.71 43.55
N ALA A 467 -39.01 -32.43 43.89
CA ALA A 467 -38.70 -31.32 43.00
C ALA A 467 -37.26 -30.79 43.13
N ILE A 468 -36.73 -30.71 44.36
CA ILE A 468 -35.42 -30.11 44.65
C ILE A 468 -34.33 -31.17 44.84
N GLY A 469 -34.70 -32.38 45.28
CA GLY A 469 -33.78 -33.49 45.53
C GLY A 469 -33.18 -33.49 46.94
N ARG A 470 -32.78 -34.69 47.39
CA ARG A 470 -32.36 -34.98 48.78
C ARG A 470 -31.14 -34.17 49.23
N ASP A 471 -30.14 -34.04 48.37
CA ASP A 471 -28.88 -33.37 48.72
C ASP A 471 -29.04 -31.85 48.82
N MET A 472 -29.81 -31.25 47.91
CA MET A 472 -30.10 -29.82 47.96
C MET A 472 -31.01 -29.44 49.13
N LEU A 473 -32.00 -30.29 49.43
CA LEU A 473 -32.87 -30.09 50.59
C LEU A 473 -32.08 -30.16 51.90
N LYS A 474 -31.12 -31.10 52.00
CA LYS A 474 -30.25 -31.23 53.16
C LYS A 474 -29.45 -29.96 53.47
N GLU A 475 -28.92 -29.29 52.45
CA GLU A 475 -28.16 -28.05 52.64
C GLU A 475 -29.06 -26.84 52.89
N SER A 476 -30.26 -26.81 52.32
CA SER A 476 -31.12 -25.62 52.30
C SER A 476 -32.11 -25.52 53.46
N VAL A 477 -32.31 -26.61 54.20
CA VAL A 477 -33.32 -26.70 55.27
C VAL A 477 -32.81 -26.13 56.59
N ARG A 478 -33.61 -25.25 57.21
CA ARG A 478 -33.42 -24.81 58.60
C ARG A 478 -34.25 -25.65 59.56
N ILE A 479 -33.60 -26.56 60.28
CA ILE A 479 -34.22 -27.47 61.26
C ILE A 479 -35.03 -26.72 62.33
N GLN A 480 -34.55 -25.55 62.76
CA GLN A 480 -35.25 -24.68 63.69
C GLN A 480 -36.65 -24.29 63.19
N GLN A 481 -36.77 -23.91 61.91
CA GLN A 481 -38.04 -23.47 61.32
C GLN A 481 -39.05 -24.62 61.24
N ILE A 482 -38.61 -25.82 60.87
CA ILE A 482 -39.49 -27.00 60.84
C ILE A 482 -39.98 -27.37 62.24
N ARG A 483 -39.10 -27.24 63.25
CA ARG A 483 -39.49 -27.48 64.65
C ARG A 483 -40.55 -26.51 65.11
N ASP A 484 -40.42 -25.24 64.74
CA ASP A 484 -41.32 -24.19 65.18
C ASP A 484 -42.69 -24.26 64.46
N ILE A 485 -42.73 -24.75 63.22
CA ILE A 485 -43.96 -24.90 62.41
C ILE A 485 -44.67 -26.24 62.66
N TYR A 486 -43.94 -27.36 62.57
CA TYR A 486 -44.52 -28.72 62.56
C TYR A 486 -44.18 -29.58 63.79
N GLY A 487 -43.38 -29.04 64.72
CA GLY A 487 -43.02 -29.72 65.96
C GLY A 487 -41.89 -30.75 65.83
N ILE A 488 -41.54 -31.38 66.96
CA ILE A 488 -40.36 -32.26 67.08
C ILE A 488 -40.45 -33.56 66.27
N ARG A 489 -41.67 -34.08 66.04
CA ARG A 489 -41.87 -35.31 65.27
C ARG A 489 -41.47 -35.16 63.79
N ALA A 490 -41.79 -34.02 63.18
CA ALA A 490 -41.38 -33.69 61.81
C ALA A 490 -39.86 -33.49 61.68
N VAL A 491 -39.21 -33.00 62.73
CA VAL A 491 -37.75 -32.88 62.80
C VAL A 491 -37.07 -34.23 62.85
N ASP A 492 -37.61 -35.18 63.63
CA ASP A 492 -37.07 -36.54 63.73
C ASP A 492 -37.23 -37.30 62.41
N GLU A 493 -38.34 -37.11 61.69
CA GLU A 493 -38.53 -37.65 60.33
C GLU A 493 -37.48 -37.12 59.35
N ILE A 494 -37.25 -35.80 59.31
CA ILE A 494 -36.22 -35.20 58.45
C ILE A 494 -34.80 -35.62 58.83
N ARG A 495 -34.49 -35.72 60.14
CA ARG A 495 -33.15 -36.13 60.61
C ARG A 495 -32.83 -37.57 60.22
N ASN A 496 -33.81 -38.47 60.37
CA ASN A 496 -33.68 -39.86 59.96
C ASN A 496 -33.56 -40.00 58.44
N ASP A 497 -34.40 -39.30 57.66
CA ASP A 497 -34.44 -39.46 56.20
C ASP A 497 -33.35 -38.69 55.45
N LEU A 498 -32.85 -37.55 55.96
CA LEU A 498 -31.78 -36.77 55.32
C LEU A 498 -30.39 -37.03 55.94
N ASN A 499 -30.31 -37.86 56.98
CA ASN A 499 -29.09 -38.18 57.74
C ASN A 499 -28.37 -36.88 58.20
N ILE A 500 -29.13 -35.99 58.83
CA ILE A 500 -28.66 -34.70 59.35
C ILE A 500 -28.43 -34.89 60.86
N SER A 501 -27.19 -34.69 61.30
CA SER A 501 -26.80 -34.91 62.71
C SER A 501 -27.32 -33.85 63.67
#